data_AF-H0AF14-F1
#
_entry.id   AF-H0AF14-F1
#
_cell.length_a   1.000
_cell.length_b   1.000
_cell.length_c   1.000
_cell.angle_alpha   90.00
_cell.angle_beta   90.00
_cell.angle_gamma   90.00
#
_symmetry.space_group_name_H-M   'P 1'
#
loop_
_entity.id
_entity.type
_entity.pdbx_description
1 polymer ?
#
loop_
_entity_poly.entity_id
_entity_poly.type
_entity_poly.pdbx_seq_one_letter_code
_entity_poly.pdbx_strand_id
1 'polypeptide(L)'
;IKPHPHGVELGVMMRMIENSSARTITSFLQNEFTRVGRTSAEEICDEADMDTGRRPNTLEKDEIETLLKAAQNVKLQSPPTDCLSPIGEDLVLKGLKKELNPEFSTAITRSPTVYKGNPFQIEVGLAWGGDIEDEGSFDELRFANKVPLLYKNPHVLPQKQLRKYPGTATIFLRRVTGLKAHCTSSYISHRSGFRSHRKVRKQ
;
A
#
# COMPACT_ATOMS: atom_id res chain seq x y z
N ILE A 1 0.10 13.73 7.57
CA ILE A 1 1.28 13.67 6.66
C ILE A 1 0.87 14.25 5.31
N LYS A 2 1.71 15.08 4.68
CA LYS A 2 1.45 15.54 3.31
C LYS A 2 1.59 14.37 2.34
N PRO A 3 0.79 14.31 1.26
CA PRO A 3 0.89 13.22 0.30
C PRO A 3 2.25 13.24 -0.42
N HIS A 4 2.69 12.08 -0.86
CA HIS A 4 3.87 11.93 -1.71
C HIS A 4 3.44 11.89 -3.19
N PRO A 5 4.14 12.56 -4.14
CA PRO A 5 3.72 12.64 -5.54
C PRO A 5 3.44 11.29 -6.22
N HIS A 6 4.30 10.28 -6.01
CA HIS A 6 4.08 8.90 -6.49
C HIS A 6 2.79 8.20 -5.99
N GLY A 7 2.13 8.74 -4.98
CA GLY A 7 0.89 8.19 -4.41
C GLY A 7 -0.37 8.95 -4.75
N VAL A 8 -0.25 10.08 -5.47
CA VAL A 8 -1.38 10.94 -5.81
C VAL A 8 -1.97 10.54 -7.15
N GLU A 9 -3.29 10.54 -7.23
CA GLU A 9 -4.06 10.30 -8.45
C GLU A 9 -4.58 11.63 -9.02
N LEU A 10 -4.92 11.66 -10.30
CA LEU A 10 -5.35 12.86 -11.03
C LEU A 10 -6.45 13.64 -10.30
N GLY A 11 -7.50 12.94 -9.86
CA GLY A 11 -8.63 13.57 -9.16
C GLY A 11 -8.25 14.19 -7.81
N VAL A 12 -7.24 13.64 -7.13
CA VAL A 12 -6.72 14.21 -5.89
C VAL A 12 -5.86 15.44 -6.21
N MET A 13 -5.02 15.36 -7.23
CA MET A 13 -4.18 16.49 -7.66
C MET A 13 -5.01 17.70 -8.09
N MET A 14 -6.11 17.48 -8.84
CA MET A 14 -7.06 18.55 -9.19
C MET A 14 -7.63 19.23 -7.96
N ARG A 15 -8.14 18.45 -6.99
CA ARG A 15 -8.66 18.99 -5.73
C ARG A 15 -7.60 19.74 -4.94
N MET A 16 -6.35 19.28 -4.95
CA MET A 16 -5.25 19.97 -4.29
C MET A 16 -4.95 21.33 -4.94
N ILE A 17 -4.95 21.38 -6.28
CA ILE A 17 -4.76 22.63 -7.03
C ILE A 17 -5.91 23.60 -6.74
N GLU A 18 -7.16 23.16 -6.81
CA GLU A 18 -8.34 23.99 -6.52
C GLU A 18 -8.32 24.61 -5.12
N ASN A 19 -7.84 23.86 -4.12
CA ASN A 19 -7.76 24.31 -2.73
C ASN A 19 -6.45 25.00 -2.37
N SER A 20 -5.47 25.04 -3.28
CA SER A 20 -4.17 25.63 -3.03
C SER A 20 -4.20 27.15 -3.11
N SER A 21 -3.44 27.79 -2.22
CA SER A 21 -3.18 29.24 -2.24
C SER A 21 -1.84 29.59 -2.90
N ALA A 22 -1.13 28.61 -3.47
CA ALA A 22 0.17 28.81 -4.06
C ALA A 22 0.10 29.71 -5.31
N ARG A 23 1.04 30.64 -5.41
CA ARG A 23 1.13 31.59 -6.53
C ARG A 23 1.88 31.05 -7.74
N THR A 24 2.68 30.01 -7.55
CA THR A 24 3.51 29.38 -8.58
C THR A 24 3.42 27.86 -8.48
N ILE A 25 3.59 27.14 -9.60
CA ILE A 25 3.63 25.66 -9.63
C ILE A 25 4.74 25.13 -8.73
N THR A 26 5.91 25.76 -8.77
CA THR A 26 7.05 25.40 -7.90
C THR A 26 6.71 25.51 -6.41
N SER A 27 5.99 26.55 -6.00
CA SER A 27 5.55 26.74 -4.62
C SER A 27 4.47 25.73 -4.23
N PHE A 28 3.55 25.40 -5.14
CA PHE A 28 2.55 24.35 -4.92
C PHE A 28 3.22 23.00 -4.68
N LEU A 29 4.15 22.60 -5.54
CA LEU A 29 4.84 21.31 -5.44
C LEU A 29 5.63 21.18 -4.13
N GLN A 30 6.30 22.25 -3.68
CA GLN A 30 7.05 22.26 -2.43
C GLN A 30 6.17 22.25 -1.18
N ASN A 31 5.05 22.98 -1.22
CA ASN A 31 4.21 23.16 -0.04
C ASN A 31 3.18 22.06 0.15
N GLU A 32 2.65 21.47 -0.92
CA GLU A 32 1.56 20.50 -0.81
C GLU A 32 2.03 19.05 -0.74
N PHE A 33 3.27 18.77 -1.15
CA PHE A 33 3.81 17.42 -1.18
C PHE A 33 4.95 17.21 -0.17
N THR A 34 5.11 15.96 0.27
CA THR A 34 6.30 15.56 1.04
C THR A 34 7.46 15.22 0.11
N ARG A 35 8.69 15.45 0.56
CA ARG A 35 9.94 15.11 -0.16
C ARG A 35 10.13 15.81 -1.52
N VAL A 36 9.45 16.92 -1.73
CA VAL A 36 9.67 17.80 -2.89
C VAL A 36 10.37 19.06 -2.40
N GLY A 37 11.66 19.18 -2.74
CA GLY A 37 12.44 20.40 -2.52
C GLY A 37 12.35 21.35 -3.71
N ARG A 38 13.09 22.47 -3.63
CA ARG A 38 13.16 23.44 -4.73
C ARG A 38 13.70 22.84 -6.03
N THR A 39 14.85 22.16 -5.96
CA THR A 39 15.49 21.52 -7.11
C THR A 39 14.57 20.47 -7.75
N SER A 40 13.97 19.60 -6.94
CA SER A 40 13.03 18.59 -7.46
C SER A 40 11.76 19.23 -8.05
N ALA A 41 11.28 20.35 -7.50
CA ALA A 41 10.13 21.05 -8.06
C ALA A 41 10.46 21.70 -9.41
N GLU A 42 11.66 22.25 -9.58
CA GLU A 42 12.17 22.78 -10.85
C GLU A 42 12.31 21.64 -11.88
N GLU A 43 12.95 20.51 -11.51
CA GLU A 43 13.08 19.31 -12.36
C GLU A 43 11.71 18.76 -12.82
N ILE A 44 10.70 18.78 -11.95
CA ILE A 44 9.33 18.35 -12.32
C ILE A 44 8.71 19.31 -13.33
N CYS A 45 8.93 20.61 -13.19
CA CYS A 45 8.41 21.60 -14.14
C CYS A 45 9.11 21.47 -15.50
N ASP A 46 10.42 21.24 -15.50
CA ASP A 46 11.21 21.03 -16.71
C ASP A 46 10.77 19.76 -17.46
N GLU A 47 10.57 18.64 -16.74
CA GLU A 47 10.05 17.38 -17.32
C GLU A 47 8.62 17.53 -17.86
N ALA A 48 7.82 18.42 -17.27
CA ALA A 48 6.45 18.70 -17.72
C ALA A 48 6.37 19.75 -18.84
N ASP A 49 7.50 20.36 -19.23
CA ASP A 49 7.57 21.52 -20.14
C ASP A 49 6.64 22.68 -19.69
N MET A 50 6.69 23.01 -18.39
CA MET A 50 5.85 24.04 -17.79
C MET A 50 6.66 25.16 -17.15
N ASP A 51 6.18 26.39 -17.33
CA ASP A 51 6.77 27.54 -16.65
C ASP A 51 6.60 27.46 -15.12
N THR A 52 7.74 27.47 -14.43
CA THR A 52 7.83 27.46 -12.97
C THR A 52 7.04 28.58 -12.28
N GLY A 53 6.88 29.73 -12.94
CA GLY A 53 6.19 30.92 -12.44
C GLY A 53 4.67 30.90 -12.67
N ARG A 54 4.16 29.96 -13.47
CA ARG A 54 2.73 29.87 -13.79
C ARG A 54 1.90 29.59 -12.53
N ARG A 55 0.66 30.09 -12.51
CA ARG A 55 -0.28 29.85 -11.41
C ARG A 55 -0.89 28.45 -11.50
N PRO A 56 -0.86 27.63 -10.43
CA PRO A 56 -1.44 26.28 -10.43
C PRO A 56 -2.92 26.27 -10.84
N ASN A 57 -3.70 27.25 -10.36
CA ASN A 57 -5.15 27.31 -10.57
C ASN A 57 -5.55 27.65 -12.02
N THR A 58 -4.58 27.93 -12.89
CA THR A 58 -4.79 28.19 -14.33
C THR A 58 -4.48 26.99 -15.22
N LEU A 59 -4.11 25.85 -14.62
CA LEU A 59 -3.81 24.64 -15.35
C LEU A 59 -5.08 23.93 -15.80
N GLU A 60 -5.11 23.52 -17.06
CA GLU A 60 -6.17 22.67 -17.60
C GLU A 60 -5.96 21.22 -17.20
N LYS A 61 -7.00 20.40 -17.32
CA LYS A 61 -6.98 18.99 -16.92
C LYS A 61 -5.81 18.19 -17.55
N ASP A 62 -5.56 18.38 -18.84
CA ASP A 62 -4.51 17.65 -19.56
C ASP A 62 -3.11 18.08 -19.12
N GLU A 63 -2.97 19.36 -18.76
CA GLU A 63 -1.75 19.91 -18.17
C GLU A 63 -1.53 19.32 -16.77
N ILE A 64 -2.57 19.24 -15.93
CA ILE A 64 -2.49 18.62 -14.61
C ILE A 64 -2.08 17.14 -14.72
N GLU A 65 -2.60 16.43 -15.71
CA GLU A 65 -2.20 15.03 -15.96
C GLU A 65 -0.73 14.93 -16.37
N THR A 66 -0.24 15.84 -17.21
CA THR A 66 1.16 15.90 -17.64
C THR A 66 2.08 16.22 -16.46
N LEU A 67 1.72 17.20 -15.64
CA LEU A 67 2.44 17.57 -14.42
C LEU A 67 2.49 16.41 -13.41
N LEU A 68 1.38 15.68 -13.24
CA LEU A 68 1.34 14.50 -12.37
C LEU A 68 2.26 13.40 -12.88
N LYS A 69 2.28 13.13 -14.19
CA LYS A 69 3.17 12.13 -14.80
C LYS A 69 4.64 12.52 -14.62
N ALA A 70 4.99 13.78 -14.87
CA ALA A 70 6.33 14.31 -14.62
C ALA A 70 6.75 14.13 -13.15
N ALA A 71 5.87 14.50 -12.21
CA ALA A 71 6.10 14.31 -10.78
C ALA A 71 6.26 12.84 -10.37
N GLN A 72 5.68 11.91 -11.13
CA GLN A 72 5.83 10.48 -10.92
C GLN A 72 7.09 9.89 -11.57
N ASN A 73 7.64 10.53 -12.58
CA ASN A 73 8.86 10.10 -13.29
C ASN A 73 10.14 10.59 -12.60
N VAL A 74 10.10 11.80 -12.02
CA VAL A 74 11.24 12.36 -11.29
C VAL A 74 11.56 11.52 -10.06
N LYS A 75 12.86 11.27 -9.83
CA LYS A 75 13.35 10.48 -8.70
C LYS A 75 13.30 11.30 -7.41
N LEU A 76 12.28 11.09 -6.61
CA LEU A 76 12.10 11.74 -5.31
C LEU A 76 12.59 10.86 -4.15
N GLN A 77 12.97 11.51 -3.05
CA GLN A 77 13.28 10.81 -1.82
C GLN A 77 12.04 10.10 -1.27
N SER A 78 12.23 8.92 -0.68
CA SER A 78 11.11 8.19 -0.08
C SER A 78 10.46 8.98 1.07
N PRO A 79 9.12 8.91 1.22
CA PRO A 79 8.41 9.52 2.33
C PRO A 79 8.92 8.98 3.66
N PRO A 80 8.82 9.77 4.75
CA PRO A 80 9.22 9.32 6.07
C PRO A 80 8.39 8.12 6.52
N THR A 81 9.03 7.18 7.21
CA THR A 81 8.41 5.94 7.72
C THR A 81 8.06 6.01 9.20
N ASP A 82 8.25 7.18 9.83
CA ASP A 82 7.96 7.45 11.25
C ASP A 82 6.45 7.44 11.57
N CYS A 83 5.61 7.53 10.54
CA CYS A 83 4.16 7.52 10.67
C CYS A 83 3.57 6.12 10.95
N LEU A 84 4.39 5.07 11.01
CA LEU A 84 3.95 3.69 11.22
C LEU A 84 4.02 3.31 12.70
N SER A 85 3.06 2.49 13.14
CA SER A 85 3.00 1.94 14.50
C SER A 85 2.89 0.41 14.40
N PRO A 86 4.01 -0.31 14.25
CA PRO A 86 4.01 -1.77 14.28
C PRO A 86 3.57 -2.31 15.65
N ILE A 87 3.14 -3.57 15.70
CA ILE A 87 2.85 -4.28 16.94
C ILE A 87 4.17 -4.64 17.65
N GLY A 88 5.18 -5.07 16.89
CA GLY A 88 6.48 -5.51 17.40
C GLY A 88 6.52 -7.03 17.63
N GLU A 89 7.67 -7.63 17.31
CA GLU A 89 7.90 -9.08 17.35
C GLU A 89 7.54 -9.70 18.71
N ASP A 90 7.93 -9.05 19.81
CA ASP A 90 7.68 -9.54 21.16
C ASP A 90 6.19 -9.61 21.50
N LEU A 91 5.41 -8.62 21.09
CA LEU A 91 3.97 -8.57 21.34
C LEU A 91 3.23 -9.56 20.44
N VAL A 92 3.67 -9.72 19.19
CA VAL A 92 3.18 -10.76 18.26
C VAL A 92 3.40 -12.16 18.84
N LEU A 93 4.60 -12.44 19.37
CA LEU A 93 4.93 -13.70 20.03
C LEU A 93 4.09 -13.96 21.28
N LYS A 94 3.94 -12.96 22.16
CA LYS A 94 3.11 -13.08 23.37
C LYS A 94 1.66 -13.34 23.04
N GLY A 95 1.12 -12.68 22.00
CA GLY A 95 -0.24 -12.92 21.51
C GLY A 95 -0.43 -14.35 21.02
N LEU A 96 0.50 -14.86 20.19
CA LEU A 96 0.45 -16.24 19.70
C LEU A 96 0.48 -17.27 20.83
N LYS A 97 1.36 -17.08 21.81
CA LYS A 97 1.49 -18.00 22.94
C LYS A 97 0.24 -18.04 23.81
N LYS A 98 -0.36 -16.88 24.07
CA LYS A 98 -1.54 -16.75 24.91
C LYS A 98 -2.80 -17.35 24.26
N GLU A 99 -3.01 -17.08 22.97
CA GLU A 99 -4.25 -17.44 22.28
C GLU A 99 -4.25 -18.86 21.73
N LEU A 100 -3.09 -19.38 21.29
CA LEU A 100 -3.01 -20.67 20.59
C LEU A 100 -2.26 -21.76 21.36
N ASN A 101 -1.63 -21.43 22.49
CA ASN A 101 -0.78 -22.33 23.27
C ASN A 101 0.09 -23.29 22.42
N PRO A 102 0.92 -22.76 21.50
CA PRO A 102 1.65 -23.57 20.55
C PRO A 102 2.91 -24.18 21.16
N GLU A 103 3.35 -25.32 20.64
CA GLU A 103 4.64 -25.94 20.96
C GLU A 103 5.81 -25.07 20.44
N PHE A 104 5.63 -24.46 19.28
CA PHE A 104 6.59 -23.56 18.65
C PHE A 104 5.93 -22.29 18.15
N SER A 105 6.56 -21.14 18.40
CA SER A 105 6.14 -19.85 17.84
C SER A 105 7.34 -18.97 17.49
N THR A 106 7.25 -18.25 16.38
CA THR A 106 8.23 -17.25 15.94
C THR A 106 7.52 -16.04 15.35
N ALA A 107 8.12 -14.85 15.43
CA ALA A 107 7.63 -13.65 14.77
C ALA A 107 8.78 -12.90 14.10
N ILE A 108 8.46 -12.12 13.07
CA ILE A 108 9.40 -11.22 12.41
C ILE A 108 8.70 -9.92 12.00
N THR A 109 9.37 -8.80 12.22
CA THR A 109 8.95 -7.46 11.80
C THR A 109 9.96 -6.95 10.79
N ARG A 110 9.52 -6.78 9.54
CA ARG A 110 10.38 -6.26 8.47
C ARG A 110 10.65 -4.77 8.66
N SER A 111 11.76 -4.27 8.11
CA SER A 111 11.97 -2.83 7.98
C SER A 111 10.83 -2.18 7.17
N PRO A 112 10.39 -0.96 7.52
CA PRO A 112 9.40 -0.22 6.75
C PRO A 112 9.80 -0.04 5.29
N THR A 113 8.82 -0.09 4.39
CA THR A 113 9.01 0.14 2.94
C THR A 113 7.91 1.03 2.40
N VAL A 114 8.10 1.59 1.21
CA VAL A 114 7.13 2.52 0.60
C VAL A 114 6.56 1.91 -0.67
N TYR A 115 5.25 1.99 -0.84
CA TYR A 115 4.55 1.59 -2.04
C TYR A 115 3.63 2.70 -2.51
N LYS A 116 3.79 3.14 -3.77
CA LYS A 116 3.02 4.26 -4.35
C LYS A 116 2.95 5.45 -3.39
N GLY A 117 4.10 5.90 -2.89
CA GLY A 117 4.16 7.03 -1.95
C GLY A 117 3.59 6.78 -0.54
N ASN A 118 3.13 5.56 -0.23
CA ASN A 118 2.59 5.22 1.09
C ASN A 118 3.57 4.30 1.84
N PRO A 119 4.09 4.72 2.99
CA PRO A 119 4.83 3.85 3.89
C PRO A 119 3.94 2.70 4.40
N PHE A 120 4.51 1.51 4.49
CA PHE A 120 3.89 0.33 5.09
C PHE A 120 4.97 -0.57 5.70
N GLN A 121 4.56 -1.38 6.68
CA GLN A 121 5.44 -2.33 7.35
C GLN A 121 4.73 -3.67 7.49
N ILE A 122 5.48 -4.75 7.35
CA ILE A 122 4.93 -6.10 7.40
C ILE A 122 5.46 -6.81 8.63
N GLU A 123 4.54 -7.44 9.35
CA GLU A 123 4.84 -8.30 10.49
C GLU A 123 4.25 -9.69 10.23
N VAL A 124 5.00 -10.72 10.57
CA VAL A 124 4.55 -12.11 10.38
C VAL A 124 4.77 -12.88 11.66
N GLY A 125 3.72 -13.57 12.10
CA GLY A 125 3.77 -14.53 13.20
C GLY A 125 3.48 -15.94 12.70
N LEU A 126 4.23 -16.91 13.18
CA LEU A 126 4.01 -18.33 12.89
C LEU A 126 3.92 -19.10 14.20
N ALA A 127 2.93 -19.98 14.28
CA ALA A 127 2.71 -20.87 15.42
C ALA A 127 2.39 -22.30 14.94
N TRP A 128 2.91 -23.29 15.67
CA TRP A 128 2.77 -24.71 15.35
C TRP A 128 2.77 -25.59 16.61
N GLY A 129 2.06 -26.73 16.55
CA GLY A 129 1.96 -27.72 17.64
C GLY A 129 1.07 -27.24 18.79
N GLY A 130 1.08 -27.98 19.91
CA GLY A 130 0.26 -27.70 21.09
C GLY A 130 -1.23 -27.91 20.86
N ASP A 131 -2.06 -26.96 21.29
CA ASP A 131 -3.54 -27.02 21.18
C ASP A 131 -4.06 -26.66 19.78
N ILE A 132 -3.18 -26.67 18.77
CA ILE A 132 -3.52 -26.38 17.38
C ILE A 132 -3.94 -27.68 16.69
N GLU A 133 -5.25 -27.82 16.43
CA GLU A 133 -5.83 -28.98 15.75
C GLU A 133 -5.27 -29.17 14.32
N ASP A 134 -5.12 -30.44 13.92
CA ASP A 134 -4.63 -30.83 12.60
C ASP A 134 -5.79 -31.11 11.65
N GLU A 135 -6.33 -30.07 11.02
CA GLU A 135 -7.40 -30.21 10.02
C GLU A 135 -6.87 -30.38 8.59
N GLY A 136 -5.58 -30.70 8.40
CA GLY A 136 -4.97 -30.90 7.08
C GLY A 136 -4.82 -29.63 6.22
N SER A 137 -5.17 -28.45 6.77
CA SER A 137 -5.00 -27.14 6.13
C SER A 137 -4.39 -26.14 7.12
N PHE A 138 -3.90 -24.99 6.62
CA PHE A 138 -3.40 -23.91 7.46
C PHE A 138 -4.50 -22.89 7.70
N ASP A 139 -4.62 -22.38 8.93
CA ASP A 139 -5.43 -21.21 9.22
C ASP A 139 -4.60 -19.94 9.06
N GLU A 140 -5.14 -18.96 8.34
CA GLU A 140 -4.53 -17.64 8.21
C GLU A 140 -5.36 -16.61 8.96
N LEU A 141 -4.74 -15.90 9.91
CA LEU A 141 -5.33 -14.72 10.53
C LEU A 141 -4.68 -13.48 9.93
N ARG A 142 -5.49 -12.64 9.30
CA ARG A 142 -5.01 -11.42 8.63
C ARG A 142 -5.37 -10.21 9.45
N PHE A 143 -4.43 -9.30 9.61
CA PHE A 143 -4.62 -8.01 10.24
C PHE A 143 -4.14 -6.90 9.32
N ALA A 144 -4.89 -5.81 9.28
CA ALA A 144 -4.48 -4.56 8.67
C ALA A 144 -4.67 -3.44 9.69
N ASN A 145 -3.64 -2.65 9.96
CA ASN A 145 -3.67 -1.54 10.93
C ASN A 145 -4.22 -1.96 12.30
N LYS A 146 -3.76 -3.12 12.81
CA LYS A 146 -4.19 -3.72 14.09
C LYS A 146 -5.66 -4.17 14.11
N VAL A 147 -6.36 -4.19 12.97
CA VAL A 147 -7.74 -4.64 12.83
C VAL A 147 -7.79 -6.01 12.17
N PRO A 148 -8.46 -7.02 12.76
CA PRO A 148 -8.61 -8.34 12.17
C PRO A 148 -9.52 -8.31 10.93
N LEU A 149 -9.13 -9.04 9.89
CA LEU A 149 -9.89 -9.21 8.66
C LEU A 149 -10.59 -10.58 8.70
N LEU A 150 -11.92 -10.58 8.87
CA LEU A 150 -12.69 -11.79 9.18
C LEU A 150 -13.16 -12.58 7.95
N TYR A 151 -13.16 -11.99 6.75
CA TYR A 151 -13.67 -12.65 5.55
C TYR A 151 -12.62 -13.60 4.93
N LYS A 152 -12.80 -14.91 5.19
CA LYS A 152 -12.16 -16.02 4.46
C LYS A 152 -12.67 -16.04 3.02
N ASN A 153 -11.96 -15.39 2.09
CA ASN A 153 -12.07 -15.77 0.67
C ASN A 153 -11.04 -16.88 0.41
N PRO A 154 -11.41 -18.02 -0.21
CA PRO A 154 -10.49 -19.12 -0.54
C PRO A 154 -9.48 -18.75 -1.62
N HIS A 155 -9.52 -17.52 -2.13
CA HIS A 155 -8.56 -17.01 -3.08
C HIS A 155 -7.54 -16.14 -2.34
N VAL A 156 -6.37 -16.74 -2.14
CA VAL A 156 -5.09 -16.11 -1.79
C VAL A 156 -5.05 -14.68 -2.33
N LEU A 157 -4.93 -13.68 -1.45
CA LEU A 157 -4.67 -12.33 -1.92
C LEU A 157 -3.23 -12.29 -2.43
N PRO A 158 -2.98 -11.97 -3.71
CA PRO A 158 -1.62 -11.67 -4.15
C PRO A 158 -1.02 -10.59 -3.26
N GLN A 159 0.31 -10.54 -3.15
CA GLN A 159 1.03 -9.36 -2.64
C GLN A 159 0.47 -8.04 -3.21
N LYS A 160 -0.06 -8.06 -4.45
CA LYS A 160 -0.73 -6.93 -5.11
C LYS A 160 -1.99 -6.39 -4.42
N GLN A 161 -2.69 -7.17 -3.59
CA GLN A 161 -3.91 -6.74 -2.89
C GLN A 161 -3.64 -6.30 -1.45
N LEU A 162 -2.66 -6.88 -0.74
CA LEU A 162 -2.14 -6.30 0.51
C LEU A 162 -1.58 -4.87 0.28
N ARG A 163 -0.98 -4.63 -0.89
CA ARG A 163 -0.55 -3.31 -1.39
C ARG A 163 -1.67 -2.26 -1.53
N LYS A 164 -2.94 -2.63 -1.40
CA LYS A 164 -4.09 -1.72 -1.52
C LYS A 164 -4.45 -1.04 -0.19
N TYR A 165 -3.97 -1.55 0.94
CA TYR A 165 -4.22 -0.99 2.26
C TYR A 165 -2.96 -0.30 2.79
N PRO A 166 -2.91 1.04 2.84
CA PRO A 166 -1.80 1.74 3.45
C PRO A 166 -1.74 1.45 4.97
N GLY A 167 -0.54 1.10 5.47
CA GLY A 167 -0.24 0.91 6.90
C GLY A 167 0.35 -0.47 7.26
N THR A 168 0.29 -0.87 8.54
CA THR A 168 0.93 -2.10 9.05
C THR A 168 0.08 -3.32 8.68
N ALA A 169 0.64 -4.28 7.95
CA ALA A 169 -0.02 -5.54 7.65
C ALA A 169 0.61 -6.66 8.47
N THR A 170 -0.18 -7.31 9.31
CA THR A 170 0.27 -8.46 10.11
C THR A 170 -0.41 -9.73 9.60
N ILE A 171 0.37 -10.69 9.13
CA ILE A 171 -0.14 -11.99 8.69
C ILE A 171 0.29 -13.03 9.72
N PHE A 172 -0.67 -13.71 10.32
CA PHE A 172 -0.41 -14.87 11.16
C PHE A 172 -0.74 -16.14 10.39
N LEU A 173 0.22 -17.05 10.30
CA LEU A 173 0.05 -18.37 9.71
C LEU A 173 0.07 -19.42 10.82
N ARG A 174 -1.02 -20.19 10.92
CA ARG A 174 -1.17 -21.33 11.82
C ARG A 174 -0.80 -22.59 11.03
N ARG A 175 0.33 -23.21 11.39
CA ARG A 175 0.98 -24.42 10.81
C ARG A 175 1.56 -24.30 9.37
N VAL A 176 2.83 -24.71 9.24
CA VAL A 176 3.53 -24.98 7.98
C VAL A 176 4.16 -26.38 8.09
N THR A 177 3.48 -27.43 7.61
CA THR A 177 4.16 -28.71 7.30
C THR A 177 4.77 -28.58 5.91
N GLY A 178 6.11 -28.55 5.86
CA GLY A 178 6.88 -28.30 4.64
C GLY A 178 7.14 -26.82 4.45
N LEU A 179 8.39 -26.40 4.71
CA LEU A 179 8.86 -25.04 4.47
C LEU A 179 8.82 -24.75 2.95
N LYS A 180 7.66 -24.34 2.46
CA LYS A 180 7.56 -23.39 1.37
C LYS A 180 6.88 -22.17 1.95
N ALA A 181 7.69 -21.16 2.28
CA ALA A 181 7.19 -19.80 2.30
C ALA A 181 6.76 -19.47 0.86
N HIS A 182 5.56 -19.90 0.49
CA HIS A 182 4.97 -19.65 -0.80
C HIS A 182 4.47 -18.20 -0.79
N CYS A 183 5.40 -17.28 -1.05
CA CYS A 183 5.04 -15.91 -1.39
C CYS A 183 4.52 -15.91 -2.83
N THR A 184 3.30 -16.42 -3.04
CA THR A 184 2.70 -16.58 -4.36
C THR A 184 1.78 -15.41 -4.68
N SER A 185 2.17 -14.70 -5.73
CA SER A 185 1.41 -13.66 -6.42
C SER A 185 0.44 -14.27 -7.43
N SER A 186 -0.84 -13.89 -7.37
CA SER A 186 -1.79 -13.96 -8.50
C SER A 186 -2.92 -12.91 -8.35
N TYR A 187 -2.94 -11.92 -9.25
CA TYR A 187 -3.90 -10.81 -9.45
C TYR A 187 -5.38 -11.08 -9.11
N ILE A 188 -6.16 -10.07 -8.67
CA ILE A 188 -7.51 -9.75 -9.21
C ILE A 188 -7.87 -8.27 -8.95
N SER A 189 -8.32 -7.64 -10.04
CA SER A 189 -8.96 -6.33 -10.14
C SER A 189 -10.46 -6.45 -9.90
N HIS A 190 -11.05 -5.62 -9.03
CA HIS A 190 -12.50 -5.40 -9.08
C HIS A 190 -12.80 -4.45 -10.25
N ARG A 191 -13.08 -5.03 -11.43
CA ARG A 191 -13.91 -4.37 -12.44
C ARG A 191 -15.36 -4.67 -12.08
N SER A 192 -16.07 -3.67 -11.59
CA SER A 192 -17.53 -3.68 -11.55
C SER A 192 -18.05 -3.65 -12.99
N GLY A 193 -18.83 -4.66 -13.38
CA GLY A 193 -19.66 -4.65 -14.59
C GLY A 193 -19.13 -5.48 -15.76
N PHE A 194 -19.55 -6.74 -15.85
CA PHE A 194 -19.78 -7.39 -17.14
C PHE A 194 -20.99 -8.32 -17.02
N ARG A 195 -22.05 -8.00 -17.77
CA ARG A 195 -23.31 -8.75 -17.85
C ARG A 195 -23.05 -10.15 -18.41
N SER A 196 -23.69 -11.15 -17.81
CA SER A 196 -23.74 -12.50 -18.32
C SER A 196 -24.49 -12.55 -19.66
N HIS A 197 -23.88 -13.12 -20.68
CA HIS A 197 -24.60 -13.71 -21.80
C HIS A 197 -24.26 -15.19 -21.88
N ARG A 198 -25.21 -16.01 -21.42
CA ARG A 198 -25.28 -17.44 -21.69
C ARG A 198 -25.41 -17.63 -23.21
N LYS A 199 -24.46 -18.34 -23.83
CA LYS A 199 -24.76 -19.13 -25.03
C LYS A 199 -24.66 -20.61 -24.67
N VAL A 200 -25.84 -21.22 -24.54
CA VAL A 200 -26.04 -22.66 -24.51
C VAL A 200 -25.68 -23.20 -25.90
N ARG A 201 -24.71 -24.12 -26.00
CA ARG A 201 -24.55 -24.99 -27.17
C ARG A 201 -25.12 -26.35 -26.81
N LYS A 202 -26.23 -26.70 -27.46
CA LYS A 202 -26.81 -28.05 -27.51
C LYS A 202 -25.87 -28.98 -28.29
N GLN A 203 -25.75 -30.22 -27.83
CA GLN A 203 -25.71 -31.37 -28.73
C GLN A 203 -27.15 -31.85 -28.93
#